data_AF-A0A1B0DA81-F1
#
_entry.id   AF-A0A1B0DA81-F1
#
_cell.length_a   1.000
_cell.length_b   1.000
_cell.length_c   1.000
_cell.angle_alpha   90.00
_cell.angle_beta   90.00
_cell.angle_gamma   90.00
#
_symmetry.space_group_name_H-M   'P 1'
#
loop_
_entity.id
_entity.type
_entity.pdbx_description
1 polymer ?
#
loop_
_entity_poly.entity_id
_entity_poly.type
_entity_poly.pdbx_seq_one_letter_code
_entity_poly.pdbx_strand_id
1 'polypeptide(L)'
;KTEERSVQVAVRLHRTLELAEDRFFIITCGKTGFARDDNTHVALKFMDSSERRVRETVYGREYTIKAELTQPNTTRDIRVRNCFAFSKRNTTIPLIDDRGCPLDNNIITRFRTNSDGTSATAVLKSMFKFPEGSEVHLQCDVVACRAGSTCPAEASCTGDAAAYTKSGRALGQTDDGVMLAATTVFVLDPADAP
;
A
#
# COMPACT_ATOMS: atom_id res chain seq x y z
N LYS A 1 -4.42 -24.55 16.52
CA LYS A 1 -3.68 -24.05 15.35
C LYS A 1 -4.52 -24.43 14.13
N THR A 2 -5.17 -23.46 13.49
CA THR A 2 -5.91 -23.73 12.24
C THR A 2 -4.92 -24.16 11.16
N GLU A 3 -5.18 -25.26 10.47
CA GLU A 3 -4.33 -25.80 9.38
C GLU A 3 -4.59 -25.06 8.05
N GLU A 4 -5.00 -23.79 8.12
CA GLU A 4 -5.28 -22.97 6.96
C GLU A 4 -4.04 -22.15 6.59
N ARG A 5 -3.73 -22.10 5.30
CA ARG A 5 -2.67 -21.25 4.75
C ARG A 5 -3.21 -20.50 3.54
N SER A 6 -2.97 -19.20 3.49
CA SER A 6 -3.39 -18.35 2.37
C SER A 6 -2.18 -17.71 1.69
N VAL A 7 -2.24 -17.59 0.37
CA VAL A 7 -1.26 -16.90 -0.47
C VAL A 7 -1.98 -15.84 -1.29
N GLN A 8 -1.42 -14.63 -1.32
CA GLN A 8 -1.92 -13.55 -2.17
C GLN A 8 -1.13 -13.51 -3.48
N VAL A 9 -1.84 -13.52 -4.61
CA VAL A 9 -1.28 -13.45 -5.96
C VAL A 9 -1.77 -12.17 -6.62
N ALA A 10 -0.84 -11.30 -7.02
CA ALA A 10 -1.13 -10.10 -7.78
C ALA A 10 -0.83 -10.32 -9.27
N VAL A 11 -1.84 -10.20 -10.11
CA VAL A 11 -1.73 -10.24 -11.58
C VAL A 11 -1.85 -8.82 -12.10
N ARG A 12 -0.79 -8.32 -12.72
CA ARG A 12 -0.72 -6.94 -13.18
C ARG A 12 -1.27 -6.78 -14.58
N LEU A 13 -1.80 -5.60 -14.86
CA LEU A 13 -2.13 -5.17 -16.20
C LEU A 13 -0.90 -5.34 -17.10
N HIS A 14 -1.06 -6.08 -18.19
CA HIS A 14 -0.01 -6.27 -19.17
C HIS A 14 -0.65 -6.31 -20.56
N ARG A 15 0.04 -5.74 -21.56
CA ARG A 15 -0.42 -5.63 -22.95
C ARG A 15 -0.86 -6.95 -23.61
N THR A 16 -0.39 -8.09 -23.09
CA THR A 16 -0.73 -9.43 -23.63
C THR A 16 -1.86 -10.11 -22.87
N LEU A 17 -2.38 -9.50 -21.80
CA LEU A 17 -3.47 -10.03 -21.00
C LEU A 17 -4.69 -9.12 -21.21
N GLU A 18 -5.87 -9.71 -21.44
CA GLU A 18 -7.15 -8.97 -21.46
C GLU A 18 -7.59 -8.61 -20.04
N LEU A 19 -6.74 -7.88 -19.31
CA LEU A 19 -7.05 -7.32 -18.01
C LEU A 19 -7.35 -5.83 -18.19
N ALA A 20 -8.43 -5.35 -17.57
CA ALA A 20 -8.71 -3.92 -17.53
C ALA A 20 -7.88 -3.21 -16.43
N GLU A 21 -7.40 -3.94 -15.43
CA GLU A 21 -6.61 -3.46 -14.29
C GLU A 21 -5.91 -4.60 -13.55
N ASP A 22 -5.05 -4.24 -12.61
CA ASP A 22 -4.43 -5.20 -11.67
C ASP A 22 -5.51 -5.99 -10.91
N ARG A 23 -5.31 -7.30 -10.79
CA ARG A 23 -6.20 -8.24 -10.09
C ARG A 23 -5.45 -8.92 -8.95
N PHE A 24 -6.10 -9.05 -7.80
CA PHE A 24 -5.56 -9.73 -6.63
C PHE A 24 -6.39 -10.97 -6.34
N PHE A 25 -5.72 -12.10 -6.14
CA PHE A 25 -6.33 -13.38 -5.81
C PHE A 25 -5.81 -13.87 -4.47
N ILE A 26 -6.69 -14.34 -3.60
CA ILE A 26 -6.34 -15.00 -2.34
C ILE A 26 -6.58 -16.50 -2.53
N ILE A 27 -5.50 -17.27 -2.54
CA ILE A 27 -5.56 -18.74 -2.64
C ILE A 27 -5.41 -19.30 -1.23
N THR A 28 -6.47 -19.89 -0.70
CA THR A 28 -6.49 -20.50 0.64
C THR A 28 -6.52 -22.02 0.53
N CYS A 29 -5.59 -22.68 1.22
CA CYS A 29 -5.57 -24.12 1.43
C CYS A 29 -6.03 -24.42 2.87
N GLY A 30 -7.08 -25.22 3.03
CA GLY A 30 -7.66 -25.56 4.31
C GLY A 30 -8.51 -26.83 4.24
N LYS A 31 -8.99 -27.32 5.39
CA LYS A 31 -9.94 -28.44 5.45
C LYS A 31 -11.30 -28.00 4.92
N THR A 32 -11.92 -28.85 4.10
CA THR A 32 -13.27 -28.65 3.55
C THR A 32 -14.27 -28.34 4.68
N GLY A 33 -14.98 -27.21 4.59
CA GLY A 33 -16.02 -26.80 5.55
C GLY A 33 -15.67 -25.62 6.45
N PHE A 34 -14.41 -25.17 6.48
CA PHE A 34 -13.97 -23.95 7.16
C PHE A 34 -13.54 -22.89 6.14
N ALA A 35 -14.46 -22.43 5.30
CA ALA A 35 -14.21 -21.27 4.46
C ALA A 35 -14.45 -20.01 5.31
N ARG A 36 -13.38 -19.33 5.74
CA ARG A 36 -13.53 -17.91 6.14
C ARG A 36 -13.73 -17.10 4.86
N ASP A 37 -14.86 -16.41 4.77
CA ASP A 37 -15.17 -15.47 3.69
C ASP A 37 -14.40 -14.15 3.85
N ASP A 38 -13.08 -14.25 4.07
CA ASP A 38 -12.19 -13.11 4.19
C ASP A 38 -11.59 -12.79 2.81
N ASN A 39 -12.44 -12.51 1.80
CA ASN A 39 -12.00 -11.99 0.48
C ASN A 39 -11.62 -10.48 0.54
N THR A 40 -11.51 -9.94 1.75
CA THR A 40 -11.05 -8.58 1.99
C THR A 40 -9.58 -8.48 1.62
N HIS A 41 -9.24 -7.59 0.71
CA HIS A 41 -7.87 -7.25 0.34
C HIS A 41 -7.69 -5.73 0.40
N VAL A 42 -6.44 -5.26 0.33
CA VAL A 42 -6.16 -3.82 0.31
C VAL A 42 -5.85 -3.41 -1.12
N ALA A 43 -6.59 -2.41 -1.62
CA ALA A 43 -6.31 -1.78 -2.90
C ALA A 43 -5.41 -0.56 -2.71
N LEU A 44 -4.38 -0.42 -3.55
CA LEU A 44 -3.59 0.81 -3.68
C LEU A 44 -4.05 1.62 -4.89
N LYS A 45 -4.29 2.90 -4.69
CA LYS A 45 -4.78 3.83 -5.70
C LYS A 45 -3.97 5.12 -5.70
N PHE A 46 -3.62 5.60 -6.88
CA PHE A 46 -3.15 6.97 -7.06
C PHE A 46 -4.36 7.88 -7.27
N MET A 47 -4.37 9.01 -6.58
CA MET A 47 -5.43 10.00 -6.58
C MET A 47 -4.84 11.34 -7.05
N ASP A 48 -5.54 12.03 -7.94
CA ASP A 48 -5.20 13.41 -8.34
C ASP A 48 -5.58 14.42 -7.24
N SER A 49 -5.30 15.71 -7.47
CA SER A 49 -5.66 16.81 -6.57
C SER A 49 -7.17 16.97 -6.36
N SER A 50 -7.99 16.38 -7.24
CA SER A 50 -9.44 16.38 -7.17
C SER A 50 -9.98 15.10 -6.53
N GLU A 51 -9.11 14.32 -5.88
CA GLU A 51 -9.41 13.02 -5.24
C GLU A 51 -10.02 11.99 -6.20
N ARG A 52 -9.64 12.04 -7.49
CA ARG A 52 -10.06 11.04 -8.48
C ARG A 52 -8.95 10.03 -8.70
N ARG A 53 -9.32 8.76 -8.77
CA ARG A 53 -8.37 7.68 -9.10
C ARG A 53 -7.80 7.90 -10.49
N VAL A 54 -6.48 7.96 -10.60
CA VAL A 54 -5.74 8.05 -11.86
C VAL A 54 -4.89 6.80 -12.08
N ARG A 55 -4.67 6.48 -13.36
CA ARG A 55 -3.80 5.38 -13.82
C ARG A 55 -2.58 5.88 -14.59
N GLU A 56 -2.69 7.11 -15.08
CA GLU A 56 -1.62 7.87 -15.69
C GLU A 56 -1.29 9.03 -14.77
N THR A 57 -0.01 9.21 -14.52
CA THR A 57 0.57 10.26 -13.70
C THR A 57 1.58 11.01 -14.55
N VAL A 58 1.97 12.19 -14.12
CA VAL A 58 2.92 13.03 -14.83
C VAL A 58 4.15 13.18 -13.99
N TYR A 59 5.32 12.99 -14.59
CA TYR A 59 6.61 13.14 -13.92
C TYR A 59 6.70 14.49 -13.20
N GLY A 60 7.19 14.47 -11.95
CA GLY A 60 7.38 15.65 -11.11
C GLY A 60 6.10 16.23 -10.48
N ARG A 61 4.90 15.75 -10.83
CA ARG A 61 3.65 16.20 -10.20
C ARG A 61 3.39 15.49 -8.87
N GLU A 62 2.63 16.14 -8.01
CA GLU A 62 2.17 15.60 -6.74
C GLU A 62 0.94 14.70 -6.93
N TYR A 63 0.88 13.60 -6.17
CA TYR A 63 -0.27 12.69 -6.12
C TYR A 63 -0.50 12.16 -4.71
N THR A 64 -1.74 11.84 -4.38
CA THR A 64 -2.07 11.13 -3.14
C THR A 64 -2.16 9.63 -3.40
N ILE A 65 -1.41 8.84 -2.64
CA ILE A 65 -1.52 7.39 -2.66
C ILE A 65 -2.46 6.98 -1.53
N LYS A 66 -3.54 6.27 -1.88
CA LYS A 66 -4.54 5.75 -0.96
C LYS A 66 -4.48 4.23 -0.90
N ALA A 67 -4.24 3.68 0.28
CA ALA A 67 -4.47 2.29 0.61
C ALA A 67 -5.86 2.16 1.23
N GLU A 68 -6.72 1.27 0.72
CA GLU A 68 -8.07 1.08 1.25
C GLU A 68 -8.51 -0.38 1.21
N LEU A 69 -9.24 -0.80 2.23
CA LEU A 69 -9.87 -2.12 2.25
C LEU A 69 -10.95 -2.19 1.18
N THR A 70 -10.98 -3.27 0.40
CA THR A 70 -11.99 -3.48 -0.65
C THR A 70 -13.36 -3.81 -0.10
N GLN A 71 -13.43 -4.26 1.16
CA GLN A 71 -14.66 -4.52 1.87
C GLN A 71 -14.63 -3.77 3.22
N PRO A 72 -15.33 -2.62 3.32
CA PRO A 72 -15.32 -1.78 4.53
C PRO A 72 -16.14 -2.38 5.69
N ASN A 73 -16.87 -3.48 5.48
CA ASN A 73 -17.64 -4.18 6.53
C ASN A 73 -16.75 -4.90 7.55
N THR A 74 -15.43 -4.74 7.46
CA THR A 74 -14.49 -5.28 8.43
C THR A 74 -14.26 -4.26 9.55
N THR A 75 -14.43 -4.67 10.80
CA THR A 75 -14.18 -3.85 12.00
C THR A 75 -12.68 -3.67 12.29
N ARG A 76 -11.85 -3.67 11.23
CA ARG A 76 -10.40 -3.73 11.32
C ARG A 76 -9.81 -2.44 10.77
N ASP A 77 -9.06 -1.74 11.61
CA ASP A 77 -8.22 -0.64 11.17
C ASP A 77 -7.03 -1.15 10.35
N ILE A 78 -6.49 -0.33 9.46
CA ILE A 78 -5.28 -0.66 8.70
C ILE A 78 -4.13 0.31 8.98
N ARG A 79 -2.91 -0.21 8.87
CA ARG A 79 -1.67 0.55 8.90
C ARG A 79 -0.74 0.08 7.79
N VAL A 80 -0.13 1.00 7.05
CA VAL A 80 0.92 0.67 6.09
C VAL A 80 2.23 0.41 6.82
N ARG A 81 2.82 -0.78 6.63
CA ARG A 81 4.07 -1.20 7.28
C ARG A 81 5.29 -0.71 6.52
N ASN A 82 5.36 -0.97 5.23
CA ASN A 82 6.45 -0.55 4.33
C ASN A 82 5.88 -0.34 2.93
N CYS A 83 6.66 0.32 2.06
CA CYS A 83 6.36 0.47 0.65
C CYS A 83 7.64 0.61 -0.15
N PHE A 84 7.65 0.05 -1.36
CA PHE A 84 8.71 0.23 -2.33
C PHE A 84 8.13 0.32 -3.74
N ALA A 85 8.80 1.09 -4.58
CA ALA A 85 8.54 1.15 -6.00
C ALA A 85 9.56 0.29 -6.76
N PHE A 86 9.16 -0.31 -7.87
CA PHE A 86 10.08 -1.06 -8.70
C PHE A 86 9.73 -1.05 -10.19
N SER A 87 10.75 -1.25 -11.02
CA SER A 87 10.63 -1.35 -12.47
C SER A 87 10.43 -2.80 -12.93
N LYS A 88 10.11 -2.99 -14.22
CA LYS A 88 10.03 -4.33 -14.83
C LYS A 88 11.32 -5.15 -14.72
N ARG A 89 12.47 -4.50 -14.55
CA ARG A 89 13.77 -5.17 -14.37
C ARG A 89 14.11 -5.42 -12.91
N ASN A 90 13.15 -5.25 -12.00
CA ASN A 90 13.32 -5.37 -10.55
C ASN A 90 14.34 -4.38 -9.97
N THR A 91 14.57 -3.24 -10.63
CA THR A 91 15.21 -2.09 -9.98
C THR A 91 14.24 -1.56 -8.93
N THR A 92 14.64 -1.56 -7.66
CA THR A 92 13.76 -1.21 -6.54
C THR A 92 14.21 0.07 -5.84
N ILE A 93 13.26 0.94 -5.52
CA ILE A 93 13.43 2.14 -4.70
C ILE A 93 12.54 1.98 -3.47
N PRO A 94 13.11 1.79 -2.27
CA PRO A 94 12.32 1.78 -1.05
C PRO A 94 11.82 3.20 -0.75
N LEU A 95 10.56 3.32 -0.34
CA LEU A 95 9.90 4.60 -0.08
C LEU A 95 9.56 4.77 1.40
N ILE A 96 9.02 3.70 2.02
CA ILE A 96 8.64 3.64 3.43
C ILE A 96 9.35 2.43 4.06
N ASP A 97 10.04 2.65 5.18
CA ASP A 97 10.73 1.60 5.95
C ASP A 97 9.74 0.70 6.70
N ASP A 98 10.21 -0.40 7.32
CA ASP A 98 9.36 -1.37 8.04
C ASP A 98 8.64 -0.81 9.29
N ARG A 99 9.01 0.39 9.73
CA ARG A 99 8.35 1.09 10.84
C ARG A 99 7.20 1.97 10.34
N GLY A 100 6.99 2.05 9.04
CA GLY A 100 6.04 2.95 8.41
C GLY A 100 6.60 4.36 8.21
N CYS A 101 7.92 4.56 8.26
CA CYS A 101 8.56 5.87 8.11
C CYS A 101 9.01 6.14 6.67
N PRO A 102 8.78 7.36 6.13
CA PRO A 102 9.36 7.74 4.84
C PRO A 102 10.88 7.76 4.92
N LEU A 103 11.53 7.18 3.92
CA LEU A 103 13.00 7.22 3.78
C LEU A 103 13.47 8.58 3.26
N ASP A 104 12.66 9.25 2.45
CA ASP A 104 12.88 10.63 2.01
C ASP A 104 11.56 11.41 2.05
N ASN A 105 11.48 12.35 3.01
CA ASN A 105 10.33 13.24 3.20
C ASN A 105 10.09 14.19 2.01
N ASN A 106 11.05 14.35 1.10
CA ASN A 106 10.88 15.15 -0.12
C ASN A 106 10.20 14.36 -1.24
N ILE A 107 10.23 13.02 -1.18
CA ILE A 107 9.61 12.16 -2.19
C ILE A 107 8.20 11.79 -1.76
N ILE A 108 8.04 11.25 -0.56
CA ILE A 108 6.76 10.77 -0.05
C ILE A 108 6.60 11.16 1.42
N THR A 109 5.37 11.48 1.83
CA THR A 109 5.04 11.59 3.24
C THR A 109 4.82 10.21 3.84
N ARG A 110 4.77 10.15 5.16
CA ARG A 110 4.22 8.99 5.86
C ARG A 110 2.78 8.71 5.42
N PHE A 111 2.38 7.44 5.40
CA PHE A 111 0.98 7.05 5.41
C PHE A 111 0.32 7.36 6.74
N ARG A 112 -0.81 8.06 6.71
CA ARG A 112 -1.66 8.31 7.87
C ARG A 112 -2.96 7.55 7.71
N THR A 113 -3.35 6.79 8.74
CA THR A 113 -4.65 6.13 8.75
C THR A 113 -5.75 7.20 8.86
N ASN A 114 -6.73 7.12 7.97
CA ASN A 114 -7.86 8.04 7.93
C ASN A 114 -8.82 7.76 9.09
N SER A 115 -9.71 8.70 9.39
CA SER A 115 -10.67 8.56 10.50
C SER A 115 -11.66 7.41 10.33
N ASP A 116 -11.80 6.87 9.11
CA ASP A 116 -12.62 5.70 8.82
C ASP A 116 -11.98 4.38 9.28
N GLY A 117 -10.69 4.39 9.66
CA GLY A 117 -9.90 3.21 10.03
C GLY A 117 -9.57 2.27 8.85
N THR A 118 -10.41 2.26 7.82
CA THR A 118 -10.37 1.34 6.68
C THR A 118 -9.52 1.84 5.51
N SER A 119 -9.02 3.07 5.58
CA SER A 119 -8.10 3.62 4.59
C SER A 119 -6.92 4.38 5.21
N ALA A 120 -5.82 4.49 4.47
CA ALA A 120 -4.64 5.27 4.83
C ALA A 120 -4.09 6.00 3.61
N THR A 121 -3.60 7.22 3.80
CA THR A 121 -3.13 8.08 2.70
C THR A 121 -1.72 8.61 2.93
N ALA A 122 -0.94 8.70 1.86
CA ALA A 122 0.35 9.39 1.81
C ALA A 122 0.40 10.30 0.58
N VAL A 123 1.09 11.44 0.69
CA VAL A 123 1.32 12.35 -0.42
C VAL A 123 2.67 12.02 -1.05
N LEU A 124 2.68 11.67 -2.33
CA LEU A 124 3.88 11.59 -3.16
C LEU A 124 4.11 12.97 -3.78
N LYS A 125 5.06 13.73 -3.22
CA LYS A 125 5.31 15.13 -3.56
C LYS A 125 5.83 15.33 -4.98
N SER A 126 6.56 14.34 -5.50
CA SER A 126 7.11 14.37 -6.85
C SER A 126 7.08 12.98 -7.45
N MET A 127 6.22 12.78 -8.44
CA MET A 127 6.19 11.54 -9.21
C MET A 127 7.53 11.32 -9.92
N PHE A 128 7.98 10.08 -9.95
CA PHE A 128 9.23 9.68 -10.60
C PHE A 128 8.97 8.56 -11.60
N LYS A 129 9.93 8.34 -12.50
CA LYS A 129 9.93 7.20 -13.43
C LYS A 129 11.30 6.53 -13.41
N PHE A 130 11.34 5.25 -13.73
CA PHE A 130 12.61 4.54 -13.89
C PHE A 130 13.22 4.84 -15.27
N PRO A 131 14.55 4.79 -15.42
CA PRO A 131 15.20 4.97 -16.72
C PRO A 131 14.75 3.96 -17.77
N GLU A 132 14.28 2.78 -17.34
CA GLU A 132 13.91 1.68 -18.23
C GLU A 132 12.51 1.80 -18.86
N GLY A 133 11.66 2.72 -18.38
CA GLY A 133 10.33 2.94 -18.95
C GLY A 133 9.39 3.75 -18.08
N SER A 134 8.21 4.03 -18.63
CA SER A 134 7.16 4.83 -18.00
C SER A 134 6.31 4.05 -16.98
N GLU A 135 6.51 2.75 -16.82
CA GLU A 135 5.75 1.94 -15.87
C GLU A 135 6.44 1.90 -14.51
N VAL A 136 5.73 2.31 -13.47
CA VAL A 136 6.15 2.23 -12.07
C VAL A 136 5.19 1.31 -11.33
N HIS A 137 5.75 0.30 -10.68
CA HIS A 137 4.97 -0.57 -9.80
C HIS A 137 5.22 -0.17 -8.36
N LEU A 138 4.14 0.08 -7.61
CA LEU A 138 4.21 0.36 -6.18
C LEU A 138 3.66 -0.84 -5.42
N GLN A 139 4.37 -1.29 -4.40
CA GLN A 139 3.96 -2.38 -3.53
C GLN A 139 4.16 -1.98 -2.08
N CYS A 140 3.19 -2.32 -1.24
CA CYS A 140 3.22 -2.07 0.20
C CYS A 140 2.74 -3.29 0.98
N ASP A 141 3.38 -3.53 2.12
CA ASP A 141 2.84 -4.41 3.14
C ASP A 141 1.89 -3.61 4.04
N VAL A 142 0.66 -4.09 4.19
CA VAL A 142 -0.38 -3.43 4.99
C VAL A 142 -0.80 -4.36 6.11
N VAL A 143 -0.79 -3.87 7.34
CA VAL A 143 -1.20 -4.64 8.52
C VAL A 143 -2.64 -4.32 8.83
N ALA A 144 -3.48 -5.35 8.86
CA ALA A 144 -4.80 -5.28 9.46
C ALA A 144 -4.67 -5.41 10.99
N CYS A 145 -5.10 -4.37 11.70
CA CYS A 145 -5.10 -4.32 13.15
C CYS A 145 -6.21 -5.20 13.72
N ARG A 146 -6.08 -5.56 15.01
CA ARG A 146 -7.04 -6.45 15.68
C ARG A 146 -8.42 -5.77 15.71
N ALA A 147 -9.44 -6.55 15.37
CA ALA A 147 -10.83 -6.09 15.40
C ALA A 147 -11.20 -5.53 16.78
N GLY A 148 -11.83 -4.34 16.81
CA GLY A 148 -12.23 -3.67 18.05
C GLY A 148 -11.11 -2.92 18.77
N SER A 149 -9.93 -2.77 18.16
CA SER A 149 -8.86 -1.89 18.65
C SER A 149 -8.35 -1.01 17.52
N THR A 150 -8.09 0.27 17.83
CA THR A 150 -7.37 1.14 16.91
C THR A 150 -5.97 0.61 16.67
N CYS A 151 -5.44 0.84 15.47
CA CYS A 151 -4.04 0.50 15.20
C CYS A 151 -3.11 1.15 16.25
N PRO A 152 -2.04 0.45 16.68
CA PRO A 152 -1.06 1.04 17.59
C PRO A 152 -0.58 2.39 17.08
N ALA A 153 -0.36 3.33 18.00
CA ALA A 153 0.10 4.67 17.67
C ALA A 153 1.30 4.60 16.72
N GLU A 154 1.25 5.41 15.67
CA GLU A 154 2.26 5.47 14.64
C GLU A 154 3.65 5.70 15.27
N ALA A 155 4.64 4.90 14.87
CA ALA A 155 6.00 5.02 15.41
C ALA A 155 6.55 6.41 15.07
N SER A 156 7.06 7.17 16.03
CA SER A 156 7.67 8.49 15.75
C SER A 156 8.82 8.34 14.73
N CYS A 157 8.74 9.05 13.60
CA CYS A 157 9.84 9.11 12.64
C CYS A 157 10.77 10.24 13.03
N THR A 158 12.07 10.03 12.84
CA THR A 158 13.05 11.09 12.93
C THR A 158 12.75 12.15 11.86
N GLY A 159 12.22 13.29 12.28
CA GLY A 159 11.76 14.37 11.40
C GLY A 159 10.38 14.93 11.76
N ASP A 160 9.58 14.19 12.55
CA ASP A 160 8.34 14.70 13.11
C ASP A 160 8.67 15.57 14.35
N ALA A 161 8.62 16.90 14.21
CA ALA A 161 8.87 17.85 15.30
C ALA A 161 7.76 17.88 16.38
N ALA A 162 7.07 16.76 16.64
CA ALA A 162 6.11 16.65 17.72
C ALA A 162 6.08 15.21 18.28
N ALA A 163 6.13 15.16 19.62
CA ALA A 163 5.92 14.00 20.49
C ALA A 163 7.12 13.05 20.72
N TYR A 164 8.07 13.54 21.52
CA TYR A 164 8.85 12.70 22.43
C TYR A 164 7.92 12.21 23.56
N THR A 165 7.31 11.03 23.40
CA THR A 165 6.84 10.25 24.55
C THR A 165 7.22 8.79 24.36
N LYS A 166 8.12 8.32 25.24
CA LYS A 166 8.50 6.93 25.45
C LYS A 166 7.30 6.00 25.29
N SER A 167 7.40 5.02 24.40
CA SER A 167 6.82 3.69 24.63
C SER A 167 7.66 2.65 23.92
N GLY A 168 8.08 1.67 24.72
CA GLY A 168 9.06 0.66 24.38
C GLY A 168 8.58 -0.30 23.31
N ARG A 169 9.58 -0.98 22.76
CA ARG A 169 9.55 -2.07 21.79
C ARG A 169 8.34 -3.00 21.94
N ALA A 170 7.76 -3.37 20.80
CA ALA A 170 7.19 -4.69 20.59
C ALA A 170 7.59 -5.21 19.20
N LEU A 171 8.85 -5.63 19.09
CA LEU A 171 9.25 -6.64 18.11
C LEU A 171 8.57 -7.95 18.52
N GLY A 172 7.66 -8.48 17.70
CA GLY A 172 7.13 -9.83 17.90
C GLY A 172 5.61 -9.99 17.83
N GLN A 173 4.92 -9.40 16.85
CA GLN A 173 3.62 -9.94 16.42
C GLN A 173 3.86 -10.89 15.27
N THR A 174 3.37 -12.12 15.42
CA THR A 174 3.26 -13.09 14.32
C THR A 174 2.48 -12.44 13.18
N ASP A 175 2.94 -12.69 11.95
CA ASP A 175 2.57 -12.04 10.69
C ASP A 175 1.11 -12.34 10.23
N ASP A 176 0.22 -12.70 11.17
CA ASP A 176 -1.14 -13.23 10.95
C ASP A 176 -2.16 -12.17 10.47
N GLY A 177 -1.69 -11.05 9.92
CA GLY A 177 -2.54 -9.93 9.48
C GLY A 177 -1.91 -9.04 8.42
N VAL A 178 -0.82 -9.46 7.78
CA VAL A 178 -0.20 -8.69 6.70
C VAL A 178 -0.85 -9.01 5.37
N MET A 179 -1.22 -7.96 4.66
CA MET A 179 -1.90 -7.99 3.38
C MET A 179 -1.03 -7.27 2.37
N LEU A 180 -0.86 -7.87 1.21
CA LEU A 180 -0.13 -7.29 0.11
C LEU A 180 -1.05 -6.30 -0.61
N ALA A 181 -0.59 -5.08 -0.78
CA ALA A 181 -1.24 -4.11 -1.63
C ALA A 181 -0.26 -3.70 -2.73
N ALA A 182 -0.71 -3.72 -3.98
CA ALA A 182 0.12 -3.25 -5.09
C ALA A 182 -0.72 -2.45 -6.10
N THR A 183 -0.05 -1.65 -6.91
CA THR A 183 -0.67 -0.95 -8.02
C THR A 183 0.38 -0.60 -9.06
N THR A 184 -0.06 -0.49 -10.31
CA THR A 184 0.77 -0.10 -11.44
C THR A 184 0.28 1.24 -11.98
N VAL A 185 1.22 2.14 -12.24
CA VAL A 185 0.93 3.47 -12.78
C VAL A 185 1.86 3.78 -13.96
N PHE A 186 1.31 4.46 -14.96
CA PHE A 186 2.07 4.94 -16.11
C PHE A 186 2.46 6.40 -15.87
N VAL A 187 3.71 6.75 -16.12
CA VAL A 187 4.27 8.07 -15.88
C VAL A 187 4.57 8.73 -17.22
N LEU A 188 3.77 9.74 -17.55
CA LEU A 188 3.89 10.57 -18.74
C LEU A 188 4.96 11.64 -18.51
N ASP A 189 5.62 12.02 -19.60
CA ASP A 189 6.45 13.20 -19.59
C ASP A 189 5.58 14.46 -19.52
N PRO A 190 6.03 15.55 -18.86
CA PRO A 190 5.22 16.76 -18.70
C PRO A 190 4.78 17.39 -20.02
N ALA A 191 5.52 17.17 -21.11
CA ALA A 191 5.20 17.65 -22.45
C ALA A 191 4.02 16.89 -23.10
N ASP A 192 3.79 15.64 -22.68
CA ASP A 192 2.72 14.78 -23.21
C ASP A 192 1.48 14.78 -22.30
N ALA A 193 1.53 15.52 -21.19
CA ALA A 193 0.44 15.62 -20.24
C ALA A 193 -0.70 16.48 -20.81
N PRO A 194 -1.97 16.06 -20.65
CA PRO A 194 -3.13 16.85 -21.05
C PRO A 194 -3.34 18.10 -20.18
#